data_AF-A0A9D1LSP2-F1
#
_entry.id   AF-A0A9D1LSP2-F1
#
_cell.length_a   1.000
_cell.length_b   1.000
_cell.length_c   1.000
_cell.angle_alpha   90.00
_cell.angle_beta   90.00
_cell.angle_gamma   90.00
#
_symmetry.space_group_name_H-M   'P 1'
#
loop_
_entity.id
_entity.type
_entity.pdbx_description
1 polymer ?
#
loop_
_entity_poly.entity_id
_entity_poly.type
_entity_poly.pdbx_seq_one_letter_code
_entity_poly.pdbx_strand_id
1 'polypeptide(L)'
;MHWKPVQVLVVGFAALIIGGALILTLPISTRSGHSVGFYDALFTATSAVCVTGLAVVETGQTYSTFGQVVIMLLIQMGGLGFMTVTSLIFMIMGRRITLKDRLIIQEAMNESRLSGLVKLVRWVLLTTVTIELAGALVLSTRFVPDYGLAQGLFFGLFHSVSAFCNAGFDVLGAGTSLMPYANDWVVNITIMALITFGGLGYSVIRDIVVHRGLRGLSLHSRVVIITTLSITLSGAIMFALLEWENPGTLNDGQKNAADKLIASFFQSVTTRTAGFATIDQASMHAPSKLLTTIMMFIGASPASTGGGVKTTTVAVLFALIISQVRGRKQVLMGQRALPHTLVLRATSIFLIMLMLVLVSTMVLSFSMREAQPFDEVLFETTSAIGTVGLSCNMTPKLNFVSRMIVILLMYAGRVGPLSLTMALARQQLYSEDPVRYPEDRLMIG
;
A
#
# COMPACT_ATOMS: atom_id res chain seq x y z
N MET A 1 8.02 5.89 32.03
CA MET A 1 7.50 4.75 31.23
C MET A 1 8.39 4.59 30.00
N HIS A 2 9.17 3.51 29.88
CA HIS A 2 10.10 3.32 28.74
C HIS A 2 9.40 2.59 27.59
N TRP A 3 8.81 3.36 26.67
CA TRP A 3 8.11 2.81 25.50
C TRP A 3 9.13 2.33 24.46
N LYS A 4 8.89 1.17 23.87
CA LYS A 4 9.74 0.63 22.80
C LYS A 4 9.45 1.32 21.46
N PRO A 5 10.42 1.41 20.53
CA PRO A 5 10.24 2.04 19.22
C PRO A 5 8.97 1.58 18.47
N VAL A 6 8.73 0.27 18.41
CA VAL A 6 7.54 -0.30 17.74
C VAL A 6 6.24 0.07 18.46
N GLN A 7 6.23 0.12 19.79
CA GLN A 7 5.02 0.53 20.54
C GLN A 7 4.68 1.99 20.27
N VAL A 8 5.71 2.85 20.14
CA VAL A 8 5.53 4.25 19.74
C VAL A 8 4.94 4.35 18.34
N LEU A 9 5.41 3.51 17.40
CA LEU A 9 4.88 3.48 16.03
C LEU A 9 3.41 3.05 16.01
N VAL A 10 3.08 1.93 16.66
CA VAL A 10 1.71 1.38 16.74
C VAL A 10 0.77 2.42 17.36
N VAL A 11 1.08 2.92 18.57
CA VAL A 11 0.19 3.86 19.26
C VAL A 11 0.14 5.22 18.56
N GLY A 12 1.25 5.67 17.96
CA GLY A 12 1.29 6.90 17.16
C GLY A 12 0.36 6.84 15.94
N PHE A 13 0.38 5.73 15.20
CA PHE A 13 -0.56 5.51 14.08
C PHE A 13 -2.02 5.47 14.56
N ALA A 14 -2.32 4.77 15.65
CA ALA A 14 -3.67 4.74 16.21
C ALA A 14 -4.16 6.13 16.67
N ALA A 15 -3.29 6.91 17.31
CA ALA A 15 -3.59 8.28 17.72
C ALA A 15 -3.87 9.20 16.51
N LEU A 16 -3.09 9.05 15.44
CA LEU A 16 -3.30 9.79 14.20
C LEU A 16 -4.66 9.48 13.55
N ILE A 17 -5.06 8.20 13.54
CA ILE A 17 -6.36 7.75 13.04
C ILE A 17 -7.50 8.37 13.85
N ILE A 18 -7.43 8.28 15.19
CA ILE A 18 -8.48 8.81 16.07
C ILE A 18 -8.57 10.34 15.94
N GLY A 19 -7.43 11.04 15.91
CA GLY A 19 -7.39 12.48 15.70
C GLY A 19 -7.98 12.88 14.35
N GLY A 20 -7.63 12.17 13.28
CA GLY A 20 -8.21 12.35 11.95
C GLY A 20 -9.72 12.13 11.92
N ALA A 21 -10.20 11.07 12.58
CA ALA A 21 -11.62 10.76 12.69
C ALA A 21 -12.39 11.89 13.38
N LEU A 22 -11.88 12.40 14.52
CA LEU A 22 -12.50 13.51 15.24
C LEU A 22 -12.59 14.78 14.37
N ILE A 23 -11.55 15.10 13.60
CA ILE A 23 -11.58 16.25 12.70
C ILE A 23 -12.58 16.03 11.55
N LEU A 24 -12.63 14.83 10.97
CA LEU A 24 -13.57 14.50 9.89
C LEU A 24 -15.03 14.45 10.36
N THR A 25 -15.30 14.21 11.65
CA THR A 25 -16.67 14.31 12.19
C THR A 25 -17.22 15.72 12.27
N LEU A 26 -16.37 16.75 12.22
CA LEU A 26 -16.80 18.14 12.31
C LEU A 26 -17.72 18.52 11.13
N PRO A 27 -18.80 19.29 11.36
CA PRO A 27 -19.71 19.76 10.31
C PRO A 27 -19.01 20.49 9.15
N ILE A 28 -17.89 21.17 9.43
CA ILE A 28 -17.13 21.90 8.42
C ILE A 28 -16.44 20.96 7.39
N SER A 29 -16.28 19.70 7.75
CA SER A 29 -15.63 18.68 6.92
C SER A 29 -16.57 18.09 5.86
N THR A 30 -17.88 18.31 5.96
CA THR A 30 -18.88 17.72 5.05
C THR A 30 -19.56 18.80 4.20
N ARG A 31 -19.93 18.46 2.96
CA ARG A 31 -20.63 19.41 2.06
C ARG A 31 -22.04 19.73 2.54
N SER A 32 -22.72 18.76 3.16
CA SER A 32 -24.07 18.92 3.69
C SER A 32 -24.13 19.73 4.98
N GLY A 33 -22.99 20.05 5.60
CA GLY A 33 -22.91 20.67 6.92
C GLY A 33 -23.38 19.76 8.06
N HIS A 34 -23.67 18.49 7.79
CA HIS A 34 -24.07 17.49 8.78
C HIS A 34 -22.94 16.48 8.98
N SER A 35 -22.71 16.03 10.21
CA SER A 35 -21.69 15.04 10.50
C SER A 35 -21.98 13.72 9.78
N VAL A 36 -20.96 13.11 9.17
CA VAL A 36 -21.00 11.73 8.67
C VAL A 36 -21.10 10.68 9.79
N GLY A 37 -20.97 11.10 11.05
CA GLY A 37 -20.91 10.20 12.20
C GLY A 37 -19.49 9.68 12.45
N PHE A 38 -19.20 9.38 13.72
CA PHE A 38 -17.84 8.99 14.14
C PHE A 38 -17.38 7.68 13.50
N TYR A 39 -18.28 6.73 13.27
CA TYR A 39 -17.92 5.43 12.71
C TYR A 39 -17.44 5.52 11.27
N ASP A 40 -18.14 6.27 10.43
CA ASP A 40 -17.76 6.43 9.03
C ASP A 40 -16.53 7.32 8.90
N ALA A 41 -16.42 8.36 9.73
CA ALA A 41 -15.21 9.16 9.86
C ALA A 41 -13.99 8.33 10.31
N LEU A 42 -14.17 7.39 11.26
CA LEU A 42 -13.12 6.48 11.72
C LEU A 42 -12.67 5.53 10.61
N PHE A 43 -13.62 5.00 9.82
CA PHE A 43 -13.30 4.17 8.67
C PHE A 43 -12.49 4.96 7.63
N THR A 44 -12.97 6.15 7.23
CA THR A 44 -12.28 7.01 6.27
C THR A 44 -10.90 7.42 6.79
N ALA A 45 -10.78 7.82 8.06
CA ALA A 45 -9.50 8.20 8.66
C ALA A 45 -8.52 7.02 8.73
N THR A 46 -9.00 5.82 9.08
CA THR A 46 -8.17 4.60 9.06
C THR A 46 -7.68 4.32 7.65
N SER A 47 -8.58 4.34 6.67
CA SER A 47 -8.24 4.08 5.27
C SER A 47 -7.26 5.13 4.73
N ALA A 48 -7.42 6.42 5.08
CA ALA A 48 -6.49 7.48 4.67
C ALA A 48 -5.10 7.32 5.31
N VAL A 49 -5.01 7.12 6.63
CA VAL A 49 -3.73 6.98 7.35
C VAL A 49 -3.02 5.66 7.02
N CYS A 50 -3.77 4.56 6.86
CA CYS A 50 -3.22 3.28 6.43
C CYS A 50 -2.97 3.24 4.92
N VAL A 51 -3.39 4.29 4.20
CA VAL A 51 -3.15 4.47 2.77
C VAL A 51 -3.74 3.29 1.99
N THR A 52 -5.00 2.99 2.31
CA THR A 52 -5.73 1.83 1.78
C THR A 52 -6.62 2.22 0.61
N GLY A 53 -7.52 3.20 0.75
CA GLY A 53 -8.39 3.65 -0.34
C GLY A 53 -9.80 3.09 -0.33
N LEU A 54 -10.12 2.16 0.58
CA LEU A 54 -11.49 1.76 0.82
C LEU A 54 -12.28 2.91 1.43
N ALA A 55 -13.48 3.17 0.91
CA ALA A 55 -14.35 4.24 1.38
C ALA A 55 -15.78 3.73 1.52
N VAL A 56 -16.37 3.93 2.70
CA VAL A 56 -17.79 3.64 2.96
C VAL A 56 -18.69 4.71 2.34
N VAL A 57 -18.23 5.96 2.43
CA VAL A 57 -18.87 7.14 1.84
C VAL A 57 -17.94 7.73 0.81
N GLU A 58 -18.51 8.24 -0.28
CA GLU A 58 -17.71 8.72 -1.39
C GLU A 58 -17.01 10.04 -1.04
N THR A 59 -15.69 10.10 -1.30
CA THR A 59 -14.85 11.23 -0.87
C THR A 59 -15.15 12.52 -1.61
N GLY A 60 -15.36 12.45 -2.93
CA GLY A 60 -15.66 13.60 -3.78
C GLY A 60 -17.00 14.26 -3.46
N GLN A 61 -18.03 13.45 -3.19
CA GLN A 61 -19.40 13.93 -2.95
C GLN A 61 -19.65 14.34 -1.50
N THR A 62 -19.11 13.59 -0.53
CA THR A 62 -19.48 13.75 0.89
C THR A 62 -18.68 14.87 1.57
N TYR A 63 -17.38 14.91 1.33
CA TYR A 63 -16.48 15.82 2.05
C TYR A 63 -16.37 17.18 1.36
N SER A 64 -16.34 18.23 2.17
CA SER A 64 -16.04 19.60 1.73
C SER A 64 -14.57 19.70 1.31
N THR A 65 -14.18 20.82 0.71
CA THR A 65 -12.75 21.09 0.41
C THR A 65 -11.88 21.00 1.66
N PHE A 66 -12.38 21.45 2.82
CA PHE A 66 -11.69 21.28 4.10
C PHE A 66 -11.51 19.80 4.46
N GLY A 67 -12.58 18.99 4.37
CA GLY A 67 -12.51 17.55 4.65
C GLY A 67 -11.56 16.83 3.70
N GLN A 68 -11.58 17.18 2.41
CA GLN A 68 -10.67 16.62 1.40
C GLN A 68 -9.20 17.00 1.70
N VAL A 69 -8.92 18.23 2.15
CA VAL A 69 -7.57 18.62 2.60
C VAL A 69 -7.14 17.79 3.82
N VAL A 70 -8.02 17.56 4.79
CA VAL A 70 -7.73 16.71 5.95
C VAL A 70 -7.39 15.29 5.51
N ILE A 71 -8.17 14.69 4.61
CA ILE A 71 -7.92 13.35 4.05
C ILE A 71 -6.55 13.32 3.36
N MET A 72 -6.24 14.31 2.52
CA MET A 72 -4.95 14.42 1.84
C MET A 72 -3.77 14.51 2.82
N LEU A 73 -3.93 15.26 3.93
CA LEU A 73 -2.90 15.34 4.97
C LEU A 73 -2.75 14.01 5.73
N LEU A 74 -3.85 13.30 6.01
CA LEU A 74 -3.81 11.97 6.64
C LEU A 74 -3.10 10.96 5.73
N ILE A 75 -3.39 10.99 4.42
CA ILE A 75 -2.69 10.20 3.40
C ILE A 75 -1.19 10.51 3.43
N GLN A 76 -0.80 11.79 3.41
CA GLN A 76 0.61 12.17 3.40
C GLN A 76 1.35 11.71 4.66
N MET A 77 0.73 11.87 5.82
CA MET A 77 1.30 11.42 7.09
C MET A 77 1.41 9.89 7.17
N GLY A 78 0.43 9.18 6.62
CA GLY A 78 0.43 7.72 6.50
C GLY A 78 1.50 7.20 5.53
N GLY A 79 1.57 7.79 4.33
CA GLY A 79 2.41 7.34 3.22
C GLY A 79 3.90 7.57 3.46
N LEU A 80 4.28 8.76 3.94
CA LEU A 80 5.66 9.06 4.36
C LEU A 80 6.07 8.29 5.62
N GLY A 81 5.09 7.82 6.39
CA GLY A 81 5.26 7.21 7.70
C GLY A 81 5.29 8.26 8.80
N PHE A 82 4.57 7.96 9.89
CA PHE A 82 4.43 8.81 11.08
C PHE A 82 5.76 9.40 11.59
N MET A 83 6.84 8.62 11.53
CA MET A 83 8.16 9.05 12.02
C MET A 83 8.85 10.07 11.12
N THR A 84 8.68 9.99 9.81
CA THR A 84 9.26 10.93 8.85
C THR A 84 8.66 12.32 9.09
N VAL A 85 7.35 12.40 9.31
CA VAL A 85 6.64 13.65 9.60
C VAL A 85 7.00 14.20 10.98
N THR A 86 7.01 13.36 12.02
CA THR A 86 7.39 13.81 13.38
C THR A 86 8.83 14.35 13.39
N SER A 87 9.74 13.70 12.65
CA SER A 87 11.13 14.14 12.53
C SER A 87 11.28 15.46 11.78
N LEU A 88 10.42 15.74 10.79
CA LEU A 88 10.37 17.03 10.12
C LEU A 88 9.98 18.15 11.08
N ILE A 89 8.93 17.94 11.87
CA ILE A 89 8.47 18.91 12.87
C ILE A 89 9.60 19.25 13.85
N PHE A 90 10.29 18.23 14.38
CA PHE A 90 11.43 18.46 15.27
C PHE A 90 12.59 19.20 14.60
N MET A 91 12.85 18.93 13.33
CA MET A 91 13.89 19.62 12.56
C MET A 91 13.55 21.10 12.36
N ILE A 92 12.30 21.42 12.00
CA ILE A 92 11.82 22.81 11.81
C ILE A 92 11.86 23.57 13.13
N MET A 93 11.50 22.91 14.25
CA MET A 93 11.55 23.49 15.59
C MET A 93 12.99 23.67 16.14
N GLY A 94 14.02 23.29 15.38
CA GLY A 94 15.42 23.37 15.82
C GLY A 94 15.76 22.40 16.97
N ARG A 95 14.90 21.41 17.25
CA ARG A 95 15.17 20.40 18.28
C ARG A 95 16.23 19.42 17.80
N ARG A 96 17.18 19.11 18.69
CA ARG A 96 18.21 18.09 18.41
C ARG A 96 17.56 16.71 18.40
N ILE A 97 17.72 15.99 17.30
CA ILE A 97 17.25 14.61 17.14
C ILE A 97 18.12 13.70 18.01
N THR A 98 17.51 13.08 19.02
CA THR A 98 18.18 12.23 20.00
C THR A 98 18.53 10.86 19.42
N LEU A 99 19.35 10.06 20.13
CA LEU A 99 19.64 8.68 19.72
C LEU A 99 18.37 7.82 19.68
N LYS A 100 17.44 8.04 20.62
CA LYS A 100 16.16 7.34 20.65
C LYS A 100 15.36 7.61 19.38
N ASP A 101 15.29 8.87 18.95
CA ASP A 101 14.59 9.25 17.71
C ASP A 101 15.23 8.58 16.48
N ARG A 102 16.57 8.53 16.43
CA ARG A 102 17.29 7.86 15.34
C ARG A 102 17.02 6.35 15.31
N LEU A 103 16.94 5.69 16.45
CA LEU A 103 16.59 4.27 16.52
C LEU A 103 15.17 4.01 16.00
N ILE A 104 14.23 4.91 16.28
CA ILE A 104 12.85 4.76 15.79
C ILE A 104 12.79 5.04 14.26
N ILE A 105 13.53 6.04 13.75
CA ILE A 105 13.62 6.31 12.30
C ILE A 105 14.26 5.13 11.56
N GLN A 106 15.33 4.56 12.12
CA GLN A 106 15.98 3.38 11.57
C GLN A 106 14.97 2.24 11.36
N GLU A 107 14.14 1.99 12.37
CA GLU A 107 13.13 0.95 12.34
C GLU A 107 12.04 1.24 11.30
N ALA A 108 11.49 2.47 11.29
CA ALA A 108 10.43 2.86 10.37
C ALA A 108 10.88 2.78 8.90
N MET A 109 12.16 3.06 8.62
CA MET A 109 12.74 2.97 7.28
C MET A 109 13.36 1.61 6.97
N ASN A 110 13.32 0.64 7.91
CA ASN A 110 13.96 -0.68 7.80
C ASN A 110 15.45 -0.59 7.39
N GLU A 111 16.16 0.40 7.94
CA GLU A 111 17.56 0.70 7.62
C GLU A 111 18.54 0.03 8.60
N SER A 112 19.74 -0.31 8.12
CA SER A 112 20.74 -1.01 8.94
C SER A 112 21.71 -0.08 9.68
N ARG A 113 21.76 1.20 9.29
CA ARG A 113 22.75 2.17 9.79
C ARG A 113 22.07 3.40 10.39
N LEU A 114 22.54 3.83 11.57
CA LEU A 114 22.07 5.05 12.25
C LEU A 114 22.65 6.34 11.65
N SER A 115 23.79 6.26 10.97
CA SER A 115 24.46 7.42 10.39
C SER A 115 23.70 7.94 9.17
N GLY A 116 23.46 9.25 9.13
CA GLY A 116 22.84 9.91 7.99
C GLY A 116 21.31 9.78 7.89
N LEU A 117 20.63 9.18 8.87
CA LEU A 117 19.16 9.03 8.87
C LEU A 117 18.43 10.38 8.75
N VAL A 118 18.94 11.43 9.39
CA VAL A 118 18.34 12.77 9.29
C VAL A 118 18.46 13.34 7.88
N LYS A 119 19.59 13.08 7.19
CA LYS A 119 19.76 13.45 5.78
C LYS A 119 18.84 12.62 4.89
N LEU A 120 18.62 11.35 5.22
CA LEU A 120 17.68 10.48 4.52
C LEU A 120 16.24 11.02 4.65
N VAL A 121 15.79 11.36 5.86
CA VAL A 121 14.46 11.97 6.08
C VAL A 121 14.27 13.25 5.27
N ARG A 122 15.25 14.16 5.27
CA ARG A 122 15.20 15.38 4.47
C ARG A 122 15.13 15.07 2.97
N TRP A 123 15.92 14.10 2.51
CA TRP A 123 15.92 13.68 1.11
C TRP A 123 14.59 13.04 0.69
N VAL A 124 14.01 12.20 1.54
CA VAL A 124 12.68 11.60 1.34
C VAL A 124 11.64 12.69 1.15
N LEU A 125 11.56 13.65 2.07
CA LEU A 125 10.57 14.72 2.02
C LEU A 125 10.70 15.59 0.78
N LEU A 126 11.93 16.01 0.44
CA LEU A 126 12.17 16.80 -0.76
C LEU A 126 11.80 16.03 -2.03
N THR A 127 12.19 14.76 -2.10
CA THR A 127 11.90 13.89 -3.26
C THR A 127 10.39 13.70 -3.42
N THR A 128 9.67 13.39 -2.34
CA THR A 128 8.21 13.26 -2.34
C THR A 128 7.52 14.52 -2.85
N VAL A 129 7.81 15.68 -2.25
CA VAL A 129 7.20 16.96 -2.67
C VAL A 129 7.52 17.27 -4.13
N THR A 130 8.75 17.01 -4.60
CA THR A 130 9.09 17.27 -6.00
C THR A 130 8.34 16.37 -6.98
N ILE A 131 8.20 15.07 -6.67
CA ILE A 131 7.49 14.12 -7.53
C ILE A 131 5.98 14.42 -7.51
N GLU A 132 5.41 14.71 -6.35
CA GLU A 132 4.00 15.08 -6.20
C GLU A 132 3.66 16.39 -6.93
N LEU A 133 4.50 17.41 -6.81
CA LEU A 133 4.26 18.65 -7.55
C LEU A 133 4.39 18.45 -9.07
N ALA A 134 5.36 17.66 -9.53
CA ALA A 134 5.49 17.33 -10.94
C ALA A 134 4.27 16.55 -11.46
N GLY A 135 3.81 15.54 -10.72
CA GLY A 135 2.60 14.79 -11.05
C GLY A 135 1.35 15.66 -11.04
N ALA A 136 1.20 16.53 -10.03
CA ALA A 136 0.09 17.46 -9.92
C ALA A 136 0.03 18.44 -11.10
N LEU A 137 1.18 18.97 -11.55
CA LEU A 137 1.25 19.86 -12.71
C LEU A 137 0.80 19.15 -13.99
N VAL A 138 1.24 17.91 -14.22
CA VAL A 138 0.84 17.12 -15.39
C VAL A 138 -0.64 16.78 -15.34
N LEU A 139 -1.16 16.30 -14.20
CA LEU A 139 -2.59 16.01 -14.03
C LEU A 139 -3.47 17.25 -14.19
N SER A 140 -3.00 18.40 -13.71
CA SER A 140 -3.72 19.67 -13.85
C SER A 140 -3.93 20.07 -15.30
N THR A 141 -3.08 19.64 -16.24
CA THR A 141 -3.30 19.91 -17.69
C THR A 141 -4.61 19.31 -18.21
N ARG A 142 -5.10 18.24 -17.58
CA ARG A 142 -6.36 17.57 -17.92
C ARG A 142 -7.52 18.01 -17.01
N PHE A 143 -7.29 18.15 -15.71
CA PHE A 143 -8.36 18.52 -14.79
C PHE A 143 -8.75 20.00 -14.81
N VAL A 144 -7.85 20.91 -15.17
CA VAL A 144 -8.17 22.35 -15.27
C VAL A 144 -9.18 22.66 -16.39
N PRO A 145 -9.05 22.09 -17.61
CA PRO A 145 -10.08 22.22 -18.63
C PRO A 145 -11.47 21.75 -18.19
N ASP A 146 -11.54 20.64 -17.45
CA ASP A 146 -12.81 19.99 -17.09
C ASP A 146 -13.51 20.64 -15.89
N TYR A 147 -12.75 21.05 -14.86
CA TYR A 147 -13.29 21.54 -13.57
C TYR A 147 -12.99 23.02 -13.30
N GLY A 148 -12.30 23.70 -14.21
CA GLY A 148 -11.82 25.07 -14.03
C GLY A 148 -10.53 25.16 -13.22
N LEU A 149 -9.98 26.37 -13.10
CA LEU A 149 -8.62 26.60 -12.63
C LEU A 149 -8.41 26.18 -11.17
N ALA A 150 -9.24 26.68 -10.25
CA ALA A 150 -9.05 26.42 -8.81
C ALA A 150 -9.31 24.94 -8.45
N GLN A 151 -10.42 24.36 -8.93
CA GLN A 151 -10.77 22.97 -8.64
C GLN A 151 -9.86 21.99 -9.38
N GLY A 152 -9.52 22.26 -10.65
CA GLY A 152 -8.62 21.42 -11.43
C GLY A 152 -7.21 21.35 -10.85
N LEU A 153 -6.65 22.46 -10.37
CA LEU A 153 -5.36 22.45 -9.67
C LEU A 153 -5.42 21.65 -8.36
N PHE A 154 -6.51 21.80 -7.60
CA PHE A 154 -6.71 21.04 -6.37
C PHE A 154 -6.87 19.54 -6.64
N PHE A 155 -7.63 19.16 -7.67
CA PHE A 155 -7.79 17.76 -8.07
C PHE A 155 -6.47 17.18 -8.57
N GLY A 156 -5.68 17.93 -9.33
CA GLY A 156 -4.35 17.51 -9.76
C GLY A 156 -3.43 17.22 -8.57
N LEU A 157 -3.41 18.12 -7.58
CA LEU A 157 -2.63 17.94 -6.36
C LEU A 157 -3.11 16.76 -5.53
N PHE A 158 -4.42 16.65 -5.28
CA PHE A 158 -5.00 15.58 -4.47
C PHE A 158 -4.71 14.20 -5.07
N HIS A 159 -4.97 14.03 -6.36
CA HIS A 159 -4.71 12.76 -7.04
C HIS A 159 -3.21 12.46 -7.12
N SER A 160 -2.34 13.47 -7.22
CA SER A 160 -0.91 13.22 -7.23
C SER A 160 -0.39 12.76 -5.87
N VAL A 161 -0.84 13.37 -4.77
CA VAL A 161 -0.51 12.94 -3.39
C VAL A 161 -1.07 11.55 -3.14
N SER A 162 -2.34 11.33 -3.48
CA SER A 162 -3.00 10.03 -3.35
C SER A 162 -2.27 8.95 -4.16
N ALA A 163 -1.89 9.21 -5.42
CA ALA A 163 -1.17 8.25 -6.25
C ALA A 163 0.26 7.97 -5.79
N PHE A 164 1.04 8.98 -5.40
CA PHE A 164 2.40 8.77 -4.91
C PHE A 164 2.42 8.04 -3.57
N CYS A 165 1.45 8.35 -2.70
CA CYS A 165 1.30 7.64 -1.44
C CYS A 165 0.68 6.25 -1.62
N ASN A 166 0.13 5.91 -2.80
CA ASN A 166 -0.64 4.70 -3.07
C ASN A 166 -1.93 4.62 -2.21
N ALA A 167 -2.67 5.72 -2.10
CA ALA A 167 -3.82 5.82 -1.20
C ALA A 167 -5.15 5.42 -1.83
N GLY A 168 -5.30 5.51 -3.15
CA GLY A 168 -6.54 5.15 -3.87
C GLY A 168 -7.73 6.07 -3.67
N PHE A 169 -7.60 7.12 -2.86
CA PHE A 169 -8.63 8.13 -2.72
C PHE A 169 -8.68 9.02 -3.97
N ASP A 170 -9.89 9.25 -4.48
CA ASP A 170 -10.17 10.23 -5.53
C ASP A 170 -11.22 11.26 -5.07
N VAL A 171 -11.28 12.37 -5.79
CA VAL A 171 -12.21 13.49 -5.51
C VAL A 171 -13.12 13.82 -6.70
N LEU A 172 -13.17 12.94 -7.72
CA LEU A 172 -13.91 13.19 -8.95
C LEU A 172 -15.43 13.12 -8.75
N GLY A 173 -15.92 12.43 -7.71
CA GLY A 173 -17.28 12.63 -7.20
C GLY A 173 -18.39 11.90 -7.99
N ALA A 174 -18.10 10.76 -8.63
CA ALA A 174 -19.07 9.96 -9.38
C ALA A 174 -19.20 8.48 -8.95
N GLY A 175 -18.53 8.05 -7.88
CA GLY A 175 -18.55 6.66 -7.40
C GLY A 175 -17.79 5.67 -8.30
N THR A 176 -17.13 6.19 -9.33
CA THR A 176 -16.45 5.40 -10.38
C THR A 176 -14.93 5.58 -10.38
N SER A 177 -14.36 6.22 -9.34
CA SER A 177 -12.93 6.53 -9.29
C SER A 177 -12.41 7.17 -10.59
N LEU A 178 -11.36 6.63 -11.20
CA LEU A 178 -10.75 7.12 -12.45
C LEU A 178 -11.38 6.54 -13.72
N MET A 179 -12.47 5.77 -13.65
CA MET A 179 -13.13 5.23 -14.85
C MET A 179 -13.50 6.31 -15.90
N PRO A 180 -13.90 7.55 -15.54
CA PRO A 180 -14.14 8.61 -16.54
C PRO A 180 -12.89 8.96 -17.37
N TYR A 181 -11.69 8.73 -16.83
CA TYR A 181 -10.40 8.95 -17.49
C TYR A 181 -9.75 7.65 -17.97
N ALA A 182 -10.51 6.55 -18.08
CA ALA A 182 -9.98 5.24 -18.50
C ALA A 182 -9.24 5.28 -19.85
N ASN A 183 -9.64 6.18 -20.75
CA ASN A 183 -9.03 6.36 -22.07
C ASN A 183 -8.06 7.56 -22.13
N ASP A 184 -7.83 8.28 -21.03
CA ASP A 184 -6.88 9.39 -21.00
C ASP A 184 -5.47 8.88 -20.63
N TRP A 185 -4.60 8.85 -21.64
CA TRP A 185 -3.24 8.35 -21.50
C TRP A 185 -2.40 9.20 -20.56
N VAL A 186 -2.65 10.52 -20.51
CA VAL A 186 -1.90 11.43 -19.66
C VAL A 186 -2.21 11.12 -18.19
N VAL A 187 -3.48 10.96 -17.85
CA VAL A 187 -3.90 10.62 -16.48
C VAL A 187 -3.38 9.24 -16.09
N ASN A 188 -3.62 8.23 -16.93
CA ASN A 188 -3.24 6.85 -16.63
C ASN A 188 -1.72 6.66 -16.49
N ILE A 189 -0.91 7.19 -17.42
CA ILE A 189 0.55 7.05 -17.37
C ILE A 189 1.11 7.80 -16.15
N THR A 190 0.61 9.00 -15.87
CA THR A 190 1.07 9.80 -14.74
C THR A 190 0.78 9.10 -13.42
N ILE A 191 -0.44 8.58 -13.24
CA ILE A 191 -0.84 7.87 -12.01
C ILE A 191 -0.08 6.56 -11.87
N MET A 192 0.07 5.76 -12.95
CA MET A 192 0.90 4.55 -12.91
C MET A 192 2.35 4.83 -12.53
N ALA A 193 2.93 5.93 -13.03
CA ALA A 193 4.28 6.34 -12.70
C ALA A 193 4.40 6.74 -11.22
N LEU A 194 3.48 7.58 -10.72
CA LEU A 194 3.44 7.99 -9.31
C LEU A 194 3.31 6.81 -8.36
N ILE A 195 2.38 5.88 -8.64
CA ILE A 195 2.20 4.64 -7.87
C ILE A 195 3.47 3.80 -7.85
N THR A 196 4.11 3.65 -9.02
CA THR A 196 5.32 2.84 -9.13
C THR A 196 6.48 3.47 -8.36
N PHE A 197 6.68 4.80 -8.47
CA PHE A 197 7.71 5.49 -7.69
C PHE A 197 7.45 5.44 -6.19
N GLY A 198 6.21 5.66 -5.76
CA GLY A 198 5.80 5.52 -4.35
C GLY A 198 6.03 4.11 -3.79
N GLY A 199 5.73 3.09 -4.59
CA GLY A 199 5.82 1.68 -4.21
C GLY A 199 7.22 1.03 -4.25
N LEU A 200 8.21 1.64 -4.92
CA LEU A 200 9.59 1.11 -5.03
C LEU A 200 10.39 1.20 -3.73
N GLY A 201 10.07 2.17 -2.87
CA GLY A 201 10.78 2.43 -1.62
C GLY A 201 11.90 3.45 -1.76
N TYR A 202 12.05 4.31 -0.75
CA TYR A 202 12.90 5.50 -0.84
C TYR A 202 14.39 5.18 -1.01
N SER A 203 14.87 4.08 -0.42
CA SER A 203 16.27 3.64 -0.58
C SER A 203 16.58 3.27 -2.03
N VAL A 204 15.63 2.65 -2.73
CA VAL A 204 15.76 2.26 -4.14
C VAL A 204 15.75 3.47 -5.05
N ILE A 205 14.83 4.42 -4.83
CA ILE A 205 14.80 5.68 -5.59
C ILE A 205 16.15 6.41 -5.45
N ARG A 206 16.68 6.48 -4.23
CA ARG A 206 17.98 7.11 -3.97
C ARG A 206 19.11 6.39 -4.71
N ASP A 207 19.11 5.07 -4.68
CA ASP A 207 20.12 4.25 -5.33
C ASP A 207 20.12 4.45 -6.86
N ILE A 208 18.93 4.56 -7.48
CA ILE A 208 18.77 4.87 -8.90
C ILE A 208 19.29 6.27 -9.25
N VAL A 209 19.04 7.26 -8.40
CA VAL A 209 19.48 8.65 -8.62
C VAL A 209 21.00 8.78 -8.48
N VAL A 210 21.59 8.10 -7.50
CA VAL A 210 23.03 8.18 -7.21
C VAL A 210 23.86 7.32 -8.16
N HIS A 211 23.42 6.08 -8.43
CA HIS A 211 24.16 5.14 -9.28
C HIS A 211 23.53 5.07 -10.68
N ARG A 212 24.28 5.53 -11.69
CA ARG A 212 23.86 5.44 -13.09
C ARG A 212 24.11 4.02 -13.63
N GLY A 213 23.06 3.20 -13.66
CA GLY A 213 23.03 1.91 -14.32
C GLY A 213 22.92 0.69 -13.39
N LEU A 214 22.39 -0.41 -13.94
CA LEU A 214 22.00 -1.62 -13.19
C LEU A 214 23.16 -2.34 -12.46
N ARG A 215 24.41 -2.11 -12.86
CA ARG A 215 25.59 -2.75 -12.26
C ARG A 215 26.06 -2.09 -10.96
N GLY A 216 25.75 -0.80 -10.77
CA GLY A 216 26.11 -0.04 -9.57
C GLY A 216 25.09 -0.15 -8.44
N LEU A 217 23.89 -0.67 -8.73
CA LEU A 217 22.82 -0.81 -7.75
C LEU A 217 23.13 -1.84 -6.68
N SER A 218 22.66 -1.57 -5.47
CA SER A 218 22.69 -2.53 -4.38
C SER A 218 21.86 -3.79 -4.72
N LEU A 219 22.17 -4.91 -4.05
CA LEU A 219 21.38 -6.14 -4.22
C LEU A 219 19.89 -5.91 -3.93
N HIS A 220 19.59 -5.14 -2.89
CA HIS A 220 18.21 -4.81 -2.52
C HIS A 220 17.47 -4.08 -3.65
N SER A 221 18.04 -2.98 -4.17
CA SER A 221 17.46 -2.22 -5.27
C SER A 221 17.28 -3.05 -6.53
N ARG A 222 18.28 -3.87 -6.88
CA ARG A 222 18.19 -4.74 -8.06
C ARG A 222 17.06 -5.77 -7.92
N VAL A 223 16.93 -6.39 -6.75
CA VAL A 223 15.86 -7.36 -6.47
C VAL A 223 14.50 -6.67 -6.53
N VAL A 224 14.35 -5.52 -5.88
CA VAL A 224 13.11 -4.74 -5.89
C VAL A 224 12.70 -4.38 -7.31
N ILE A 225 13.59 -3.78 -8.12
CA ILE A 225 13.26 -3.37 -9.49
C ILE A 225 12.86 -4.57 -10.35
N ILE A 226 13.65 -5.66 -10.32
CA ILE A 226 13.36 -6.85 -11.13
C ILE A 226 12.02 -7.47 -10.73
N THR A 227 11.79 -7.68 -9.43
CA THR A 227 10.57 -8.32 -8.94
C THR A 227 9.34 -7.46 -9.23
N THR A 228 9.43 -6.15 -8.97
CA THR A 228 8.38 -5.16 -9.24
C THR A 228 8.02 -5.14 -10.73
N LEU A 229 9.02 -5.12 -11.62
CA LEU A 229 8.81 -5.11 -13.06
C LEU A 229 8.24 -6.45 -13.57
N SER A 230 8.77 -7.57 -13.09
CA SER A 230 8.29 -8.90 -13.47
C SER A 230 6.83 -9.10 -13.11
N ILE A 231 6.43 -8.74 -11.88
CA ILE A 231 5.05 -8.85 -11.40
C ILE A 231 4.11 -7.94 -12.20
N THR A 232 4.51 -6.69 -12.48
CA THR A 232 3.67 -5.78 -13.28
C THR A 232 3.47 -6.30 -14.69
N LEU A 233 4.55 -6.75 -15.33
CA LEU A 233 4.47 -7.18 -16.71
C LEU A 233 3.67 -8.48 -16.83
N SER A 234 3.91 -9.46 -15.94
CA SER A 234 3.13 -10.70 -15.93
C SER A 234 1.66 -10.44 -15.61
N GLY A 235 1.37 -9.55 -14.66
CA GLY A 235 0.01 -9.15 -14.34
C GLY A 235 -0.71 -8.46 -15.50
N ALA A 236 -0.04 -7.53 -16.17
CA ALA A 236 -0.62 -6.81 -17.31
C ALA A 236 -0.94 -7.76 -18.46
N ILE A 237 -0.04 -8.71 -18.75
CA ILE A 237 -0.27 -9.75 -19.77
C ILE A 237 -1.45 -10.64 -19.37
N MET A 238 -1.50 -11.11 -18.12
CA MET A 238 -2.60 -11.98 -17.67
C MET A 238 -3.95 -11.25 -17.66
N PHE A 239 -4.01 -10.00 -17.21
CA PHE A 239 -5.23 -9.19 -17.28
C PHE A 239 -5.69 -8.97 -18.73
N ALA A 240 -4.74 -8.65 -19.62
CA ALA A 240 -5.05 -8.52 -21.03
C ALA A 240 -5.63 -9.82 -21.60
N LEU A 241 -5.04 -10.99 -21.29
CA LEU A 241 -5.54 -12.28 -21.79
C LEU A 241 -6.91 -12.67 -21.23
N LEU A 242 -7.18 -12.37 -19.95
CA LEU A 242 -8.42 -12.79 -19.29
C LEU A 242 -9.60 -11.87 -19.60
N GLU A 243 -9.35 -10.56 -19.77
CA GLU A 243 -10.42 -9.55 -19.89
C GLU A 243 -10.57 -8.98 -21.30
N TRP A 244 -9.75 -9.38 -22.29
CA TRP A 244 -9.73 -8.75 -23.63
C TRP A 244 -11.10 -8.64 -24.31
N GLU A 245 -11.90 -9.69 -24.13
CA GLU A 245 -13.22 -9.87 -24.74
C GLU A 245 -14.37 -9.53 -23.77
N ASN A 246 -14.08 -9.27 -22.49
CA ASN A 246 -15.11 -9.01 -21.48
C ASN A 246 -15.82 -7.68 -21.76
N PRO A 247 -17.13 -7.69 -22.10
CA PRO A 247 -17.88 -6.48 -22.40
C PRO A 247 -18.09 -5.57 -21.19
N GLY A 248 -17.99 -6.11 -19.96
CA GLY A 248 -18.15 -5.34 -18.73
C GLY A 248 -16.92 -4.52 -18.33
N THR A 249 -15.76 -4.72 -18.98
CA THR A 249 -14.49 -4.13 -18.55
C THR A 249 -13.68 -3.56 -19.73
N LEU A 250 -12.84 -4.38 -20.39
CA LEU A 250 -11.95 -3.92 -21.46
C LEU A 250 -12.64 -3.84 -22.81
N ASN A 251 -13.69 -4.62 -23.05
CA ASN A 251 -14.41 -4.67 -24.32
C ASN A 251 -15.75 -3.92 -24.27
N ASP A 252 -15.78 -2.77 -23.59
CA ASP A 252 -16.96 -1.91 -23.43
C ASP A 252 -17.43 -1.20 -24.72
N GLY A 253 -16.79 -1.49 -25.86
CA GLY A 253 -17.07 -0.88 -27.16
C GLY A 253 -16.46 0.51 -27.36
N GLN A 254 -15.82 1.10 -26.34
CA GLN A 254 -15.19 2.42 -26.41
C GLN A 254 -13.67 2.36 -26.49
N LYS A 255 -13.06 1.27 -26.01
CA LYS A 255 -11.60 1.09 -25.95
C LYS A 255 -11.02 0.50 -27.23
N ASN A 256 -10.05 1.20 -27.81
CA ASN A 256 -9.20 0.64 -28.85
C ASN A 256 -8.20 -0.37 -28.25
N ALA A 257 -7.54 -1.17 -29.09
CA ALA A 257 -6.55 -2.15 -28.64
C ALA A 257 -5.43 -1.53 -27.76
N ALA A 258 -5.00 -0.30 -28.07
CA ALA A 258 -4.01 0.41 -27.26
C ALA A 258 -4.56 0.85 -25.89
N ASP A 259 -5.83 1.27 -25.82
CA ASP A 259 -6.49 1.64 -24.57
C ASP A 259 -6.72 0.41 -23.68
N LYS A 260 -7.04 -0.75 -24.29
CA LYS A 260 -7.14 -2.04 -23.58
C LYS A 260 -5.81 -2.44 -22.94
N LEU A 261 -4.70 -2.24 -23.66
CA LEU A 261 -3.36 -2.49 -23.12
C LEU A 261 -3.06 -1.58 -21.93
N ILE A 262 -3.31 -0.27 -22.05
CA ILE A 262 -3.09 0.68 -20.96
C ILE A 262 -3.96 0.35 -19.76
N ALA A 263 -5.24 0.00 -19.95
CA ALA A 263 -6.13 -0.41 -18.88
C ALA A 263 -5.65 -1.70 -18.18
N SER A 264 -5.10 -2.66 -18.93
CA SER A 264 -4.51 -3.88 -18.36
C SER A 264 -3.22 -3.60 -17.57
N PHE A 265 -2.38 -2.70 -18.08
CA PHE A 265 -1.21 -2.20 -17.34
C PHE A 265 -1.62 -1.45 -16.08
N PHE A 266 -2.65 -0.61 -16.17
CA PHE A 266 -3.19 0.13 -15.04
C PHE A 266 -3.71 -0.82 -13.97
N GLN A 267 -4.50 -1.83 -14.34
CA GLN A 267 -5.00 -2.85 -13.42
C GLN A 267 -3.85 -3.61 -12.72
N SER A 268 -2.80 -3.94 -13.46
CA SER A 268 -1.61 -4.58 -12.88
C SER A 268 -0.82 -3.65 -11.94
N VAL A 269 -0.74 -2.36 -12.25
CA VAL A 269 -0.05 -1.39 -11.40
C VAL A 269 -0.87 -1.09 -10.14
N THR A 270 -2.19 -0.90 -10.26
CA THR A 270 -3.07 -0.48 -9.17
C THR A 270 -3.27 -1.54 -8.09
N THR A 271 -3.22 -2.82 -8.47
CA THR A 271 -3.25 -3.94 -7.51
C THR A 271 -2.10 -3.94 -6.52
N ARG A 272 -1.01 -3.23 -6.82
CA ARG A 272 0.11 -3.05 -5.89
C ARG A 272 -0.13 -1.86 -4.98
N THR A 273 -1.17 -1.97 -4.19
CA THR A 273 -1.53 -1.06 -3.10
C THR A 273 -2.07 0.31 -3.47
N ALA A 274 -2.56 0.57 -4.70
CA ALA A 274 -2.89 1.94 -5.11
C ALA A 274 -4.37 2.32 -5.20
N GLY A 275 -5.28 1.36 -5.37
CA GLY A 275 -6.72 1.53 -5.14
C GLY A 275 -7.53 2.29 -6.18
N PHE A 276 -6.89 2.93 -7.15
CA PHE A 276 -7.62 3.54 -8.26
C PHE A 276 -8.19 2.49 -9.21
N ALA A 277 -9.42 2.72 -9.67
CA ALA A 277 -10.08 1.86 -10.65
C ALA A 277 -10.34 2.63 -11.96
N THR A 278 -9.86 2.08 -13.08
CA THR A 278 -10.20 2.54 -14.44
C THR A 278 -11.17 1.59 -15.14
N ILE A 279 -11.38 0.41 -14.58
CA ILE A 279 -12.38 -0.59 -14.99
C ILE A 279 -13.19 -0.99 -13.76
N ASP A 280 -14.45 -1.38 -13.98
CA ASP A 280 -15.29 -1.88 -12.90
C ASP A 280 -14.79 -3.25 -12.40
N GLN A 281 -14.48 -3.31 -11.11
CA GLN A 281 -13.94 -4.50 -10.46
C GLN A 281 -15.03 -5.56 -10.24
N ALA A 282 -16.28 -5.15 -10.05
CA ALA A 282 -17.40 -6.07 -9.85
C ALA A 282 -17.71 -6.89 -11.11
N SER A 283 -17.53 -6.26 -12.28
CA SER A 283 -17.81 -6.83 -13.61
C SER A 283 -16.68 -7.71 -14.19
N MET A 284 -15.56 -7.87 -13.47
CA MET A 284 -14.47 -8.76 -13.90
C MET A 284 -14.87 -10.24 -13.83
N HIS A 285 -14.26 -11.06 -14.68
CA HIS A 285 -14.40 -12.51 -14.58
C HIS A 285 -13.80 -13.06 -13.27
N ALA A 286 -14.31 -14.18 -12.77
CA ALA A 286 -13.84 -14.80 -11.53
C ALA A 286 -12.32 -15.13 -11.54
N PRO A 287 -11.71 -15.63 -12.63
CA PRO A 287 -10.25 -15.81 -12.71
C PRO A 287 -9.48 -14.49 -12.57
N SER A 288 -10.00 -13.39 -13.12
CA SER A 288 -9.41 -12.06 -13.01
C SER A 288 -9.54 -11.50 -11.59
N LYS A 289 -10.67 -11.73 -10.91
CA LYS A 289 -10.83 -11.41 -9.48
C LYS A 289 -9.82 -12.18 -8.61
N LEU A 290 -9.61 -13.47 -8.90
CA LEU A 290 -8.61 -14.29 -8.20
C LEU A 290 -7.18 -13.80 -8.47
N LEU A 291 -6.84 -13.49 -9.72
CA LEU A 291 -5.54 -12.91 -10.09
C LEU A 291 -5.30 -11.59 -9.35
N THR A 292 -6.30 -10.71 -9.33
CA THR A 292 -6.27 -9.44 -8.60
C THR A 292 -6.02 -9.68 -7.12
N THR A 293 -6.72 -10.64 -6.50
CA THR A 293 -6.52 -11.03 -5.10
C THR A 293 -5.08 -11.46 -4.82
N ILE A 294 -4.50 -12.33 -5.66
CA ILE A 294 -3.11 -12.78 -5.52
C ILE A 294 -2.13 -11.60 -5.64
N MET A 295 -2.36 -10.72 -6.62
CA MET A 295 -1.52 -9.53 -6.83
C MET A 295 -1.62 -8.55 -5.66
N MET A 296 -2.82 -8.33 -5.12
CA MET A 296 -3.05 -7.46 -3.97
C MET A 296 -2.40 -7.97 -2.68
N PHE A 297 -2.34 -9.29 -2.51
CA PHE A 297 -1.63 -9.90 -1.39
C PHE A 297 -0.12 -9.60 -1.46
N ILE A 298 0.44 -9.55 -2.67
CA ILE A 298 1.82 -9.14 -2.95
C ILE A 298 1.88 -7.61 -3.05
N GLY A 299 2.05 -6.97 -1.90
CA GLY A 299 2.08 -5.51 -1.79
C GLY A 299 3.35 -4.85 -2.32
N ALA A 300 3.55 -3.59 -1.92
CA ALA A 300 4.68 -2.77 -2.36
C ALA A 300 6.02 -3.20 -1.73
N SER A 301 7.12 -2.58 -2.16
CA SER A 301 8.46 -2.92 -1.67
C SER A 301 8.72 -2.40 -0.24
N PRO A 302 9.76 -2.86 0.47
CA PRO A 302 10.10 -2.31 1.79
C PRO A 302 10.43 -0.82 1.75
N ALA A 303 10.24 -0.11 2.86
CA ALA A 303 10.48 1.33 2.98
C ALA A 303 9.76 2.17 1.90
N SER A 304 8.59 1.71 1.46
CA SER A 304 7.71 2.36 0.48
C SER A 304 6.42 2.86 1.13
N THR A 305 5.58 3.51 0.33
CA THR A 305 4.30 4.07 0.76
C THR A 305 3.18 3.03 0.87
N GLY A 306 3.31 1.84 0.29
CA GLY A 306 2.28 0.78 0.30
C GLY A 306 2.44 -0.28 1.41
N GLY A 307 1.37 -1.02 1.71
CA GLY A 307 1.31 -2.10 2.72
C GLY A 307 1.56 -3.50 2.15
N GLY A 308 0.92 -4.52 2.75
CA GLY A 308 0.88 -5.90 2.28
C GLY A 308 2.16 -6.73 2.52
N VAL A 309 2.16 -7.96 1.98
CA VAL A 309 3.37 -8.80 1.94
C VAL A 309 4.34 -8.18 0.96
N LYS A 310 5.51 -7.78 1.44
CA LYS A 310 6.50 -7.08 0.61
C LYS A 310 6.99 -7.92 -0.56
N THR A 311 7.21 -7.27 -1.71
CA THR A 311 7.80 -7.90 -2.91
C THR A 311 9.07 -8.69 -2.60
N THR A 312 9.93 -8.17 -1.72
CA THR A 312 11.17 -8.84 -1.29
C THR A 312 10.91 -10.13 -0.51
N THR A 313 9.84 -10.18 0.30
CA THR A 313 9.45 -11.38 1.04
C THR A 313 9.13 -12.50 0.06
N VAL A 314 8.30 -12.19 -0.95
CA VAL A 314 7.95 -13.12 -2.02
C VAL A 314 9.18 -13.55 -2.81
N ALA A 315 10.07 -12.61 -3.14
CA ALA A 315 11.30 -12.91 -3.86
C ALA A 315 12.25 -13.84 -3.08
N VAL A 316 12.33 -13.70 -1.76
CA VAL A 316 13.09 -14.60 -0.88
C VAL A 316 12.48 -15.99 -0.86
N LEU A 317 11.14 -16.11 -0.82
CA LEU A 317 10.46 -17.41 -0.85
C LEU A 317 10.66 -18.12 -2.20
N PHE A 318 10.58 -17.41 -3.31
CA PHE A 318 10.92 -17.97 -4.63
C PHE A 318 12.39 -18.42 -4.68
N ALA A 319 13.32 -17.61 -4.15
CA ALA A 319 14.74 -17.98 -4.09
C ALA A 319 14.97 -19.23 -3.21
N LEU A 320 14.23 -19.37 -2.11
CA LEU A 320 14.25 -20.56 -1.27
C LEU A 320 13.81 -21.80 -2.05
N ILE A 321 12.65 -21.73 -2.72
CA ILE A 321 12.12 -22.86 -3.54
C ILE A 321 13.13 -23.25 -4.63
N ILE A 322 13.65 -22.29 -5.39
CA ILE A 322 14.63 -22.56 -6.45
C ILE A 322 15.92 -23.17 -5.89
N SER A 323 16.38 -22.71 -4.72
CA SER A 323 17.58 -23.24 -4.09
C SER A 323 17.38 -24.68 -3.62
N GLN A 324 16.21 -25.00 -3.06
CA GLN A 324 15.85 -26.35 -2.63
C GLN A 324 15.73 -27.32 -3.82
N VAL A 325 15.03 -26.92 -4.89
CA VAL A 325 14.91 -27.73 -6.12
C VAL A 325 16.28 -28.01 -6.76
N ARG A 326 17.23 -27.07 -6.62
CA ARG A 326 18.62 -27.23 -7.09
C ARG A 326 19.55 -27.95 -6.09
N GLY A 327 19.04 -28.41 -4.94
CA GLY A 327 19.84 -29.08 -3.91
C GLY A 327 20.90 -28.20 -3.24
N ARG A 328 20.73 -26.87 -3.24
CA ARG A 328 21.69 -25.94 -2.63
C ARG A 328 21.44 -25.82 -1.12
N LYS A 329 22.50 -25.97 -0.32
CA LYS A 329 22.46 -25.78 1.14
C LYS A 329 22.17 -24.34 1.59
N GLN A 330 22.45 -23.36 0.73
CA GLN A 330 22.25 -21.94 1.00
C GLN A 330 21.23 -21.36 0.03
N VAL A 331 20.36 -20.49 0.54
CA VAL A 331 19.46 -19.71 -0.30
C VAL A 331 20.27 -18.60 -0.95
N LEU A 332 20.37 -18.64 -2.28
CA LEU A 332 21.15 -17.68 -3.05
C LEU A 332 20.24 -16.71 -3.79
N MET A 333 20.59 -15.42 -3.75
CA MET A 333 19.96 -14.39 -4.55
C MET A 333 21.02 -13.68 -5.39
N GLY A 334 21.01 -13.92 -6.71
CA GLY A 334 22.15 -13.59 -7.57
C GLY A 334 23.38 -14.42 -7.19
N GLN A 335 24.46 -13.74 -6.82
CA GLN A 335 25.71 -14.36 -6.36
C GLN A 335 25.97 -14.16 -4.86
N ARG A 336 24.93 -13.89 -4.06
CA ARG A 336 25.05 -13.67 -2.61
C ARG A 336 24.14 -14.62 -1.83
N ALA A 337 24.63 -15.14 -0.71
CA ALA A 337 23.87 -15.97 0.21
C ALA A 337 23.02 -15.11 1.16
N LEU A 338 21.78 -15.54 1.38
CA LEU A 338 20.87 -14.92 2.33
C LEU A 338 21.05 -15.56 3.72
N PRO A 339 21.05 -14.77 4.81
CA PRO A 339 21.05 -15.31 6.17
C PRO A 339 19.81 -16.17 6.42
N HIS A 340 19.98 -17.31 7.11
CA HIS A 340 18.87 -18.21 7.46
C HIS A 340 17.76 -17.50 8.26
N THR A 341 18.15 -16.58 9.14
CA THR A 341 17.24 -15.74 9.93
C THR A 341 16.34 -14.86 9.06
N LEU A 342 16.85 -14.37 7.94
CA LEU A 342 16.07 -13.57 6.98
C LEU A 342 15.02 -14.42 6.27
N VAL A 343 15.39 -15.65 5.88
CA VAL A 343 14.50 -16.60 5.22
C VAL A 343 13.36 -17.00 6.14
N LEU A 344 13.66 -17.40 7.39
CA LEU A 344 12.62 -17.72 8.38
C LEU A 344 11.68 -16.54 8.64
N ARG A 345 12.22 -15.32 8.80
CA ARG A 345 11.42 -14.11 8.99
C ARG A 345 10.48 -13.85 7.81
N ALA A 346 10.95 -14.03 6.58
CA ALA A 346 10.14 -13.92 5.37
C ALA A 346 9.00 -14.95 5.35
N THR A 347 9.30 -16.22 5.66
CA THR A 347 8.30 -17.30 5.75
C THR A 347 7.26 -17.02 6.83
N SER A 348 7.67 -16.60 8.03
CA SER A 348 6.74 -16.27 9.12
C SER A 348 5.80 -15.13 8.75
N ILE A 349 6.30 -14.04 8.15
CA ILE A 349 5.45 -12.91 7.73
C ILE A 349 4.42 -13.37 6.70
N PHE A 350 4.85 -14.15 5.70
CA PHE A 350 3.97 -14.67 4.67
C PHE A 350 2.84 -15.55 5.25
N LEU A 351 3.18 -16.51 6.11
CA LEU A 351 2.19 -17.41 6.72
C LEU A 351 1.22 -16.67 7.65
N ILE A 352 1.71 -15.70 8.44
CA ILE A 352 0.85 -14.93 9.34
C ILE A 352 -0.13 -14.07 8.55
N MET A 353 0.32 -13.39 7.48
CA MET A 353 -0.58 -12.60 6.64
C MET A 353 -1.58 -13.48 5.90
N LEU A 354 -1.17 -14.65 5.41
CA LEU A 354 -2.07 -15.61 4.78
C LEU A 354 -3.15 -16.11 5.75
N MET A 355 -2.76 -16.47 6.97
CA MET A 355 -3.71 -16.89 8.00
C MET A 355 -4.68 -15.77 8.37
N LEU A 356 -4.20 -14.52 8.48
CA LEU A 356 -5.07 -13.37 8.75
C LEU A 356 -6.09 -13.16 7.63
N VAL A 357 -5.69 -13.26 6.36
CA VAL A 357 -6.64 -13.20 5.22
C VAL A 357 -7.69 -14.30 5.36
N LEU A 358 -7.28 -15.56 5.48
CA LEU A 358 -8.20 -16.69 5.48
C LEU A 358 -9.19 -16.65 6.65
N VAL A 359 -8.70 -16.41 7.87
CA VAL A 359 -9.54 -16.30 9.06
C VAL A 359 -10.50 -15.12 8.94
N SER A 360 -10.02 -13.96 8.49
CA SER A 360 -10.86 -12.77 8.39
C SER A 360 -11.91 -12.91 7.30
N THR A 361 -11.59 -13.54 6.15
CA THR A 361 -12.56 -13.88 5.11
C THR A 361 -13.66 -14.80 5.68
N MET A 362 -13.28 -15.83 6.44
CA MET A 362 -14.25 -16.74 7.07
C MET A 362 -15.18 -16.00 8.05
N VAL A 363 -14.62 -15.16 8.92
CA VAL A 363 -15.40 -14.38 9.90
C VAL A 363 -16.30 -13.35 9.21
N LEU A 364 -15.81 -12.66 8.18
CA LEU A 364 -16.60 -11.70 7.42
C LEU A 364 -17.76 -12.37 6.70
N SER A 365 -17.52 -13.49 6.00
CA SER A 365 -18.57 -14.26 5.33
C SER A 365 -19.67 -14.72 6.29
N PHE A 366 -19.32 -15.06 7.53
CA PHE A 366 -20.30 -15.44 8.55
C PHE A 366 -21.05 -14.23 9.16
N SER A 367 -20.37 -13.10 9.31
CA SER A 367 -20.92 -11.92 9.98
C SER A 367 -21.89 -11.11 9.12
N MET A 368 -21.89 -11.30 7.80
CA MET A 368 -22.75 -10.54 6.89
C MET A 368 -24.19 -11.04 6.90
N ARG A 369 -25.15 -10.09 6.82
CA ARG A 369 -26.59 -10.41 6.82
C ARG A 369 -27.06 -11.00 5.49
N GLU A 370 -26.45 -10.56 4.39
CA GLU A 370 -26.72 -11.05 3.04
C GLU A 370 -25.52 -11.84 2.56
N ALA A 371 -25.78 -13.03 2.01
CA ALA A 371 -24.73 -13.86 1.43
C ALA A 371 -24.15 -13.17 0.19
N GLN A 372 -22.92 -12.68 0.31
CA GLN A 372 -22.14 -12.19 -0.81
C GLN A 372 -21.31 -13.34 -1.42
N PRO A 373 -20.96 -13.26 -2.71
CA PRO A 373 -20.05 -14.22 -3.34
C PRO A 373 -18.72 -14.31 -2.58
N PHE A 374 -18.22 -15.52 -2.35
CA PHE A 374 -17.01 -15.74 -1.56
C PHE A 374 -15.76 -15.08 -2.18
N ASP A 375 -15.69 -15.02 -3.50
CA ASP A 375 -14.62 -14.34 -4.25
C ASP A 375 -14.61 -12.83 -3.96
N GLU A 376 -15.77 -12.18 -3.81
CA GLU A 376 -15.85 -10.76 -3.46
C GLU A 376 -15.47 -10.50 -2.00
N VAL A 377 -15.86 -11.39 -1.08
CA VAL A 377 -15.42 -11.28 0.32
C VAL A 377 -13.91 -11.45 0.42
N LEU A 378 -13.34 -12.45 -0.26
CA LEU A 378 -11.90 -12.69 -0.30
C LEU A 378 -11.15 -11.51 -0.95
N PHE A 379 -11.72 -10.92 -1.98
CA PHE A 379 -11.18 -9.73 -2.64
C PHE A 379 -11.11 -8.55 -1.66
N GLU A 380 -12.22 -8.27 -0.95
CA GLU A 380 -12.32 -7.18 0.01
C GLU A 380 -11.36 -7.36 1.19
N THR A 381 -11.27 -8.57 1.76
CA THR A 381 -10.35 -8.84 2.89
C THR A 381 -8.90 -8.70 2.48
N THR A 382 -8.55 -9.18 1.28
CA THR A 382 -7.19 -9.11 0.75
C THR A 382 -6.82 -7.67 0.38
N SER A 383 -7.77 -6.90 -0.16
CA SER A 383 -7.62 -5.47 -0.41
C SER A 383 -7.40 -4.69 0.90
N ALA A 384 -8.16 -4.99 1.95
CA ALA A 384 -8.02 -4.35 3.25
C ALA A 384 -6.65 -4.61 3.90
N ILE A 385 -6.21 -5.87 4.01
CA ILE A 385 -4.91 -6.21 4.62
C ILE A 385 -3.72 -5.86 3.72
N GLY A 386 -3.91 -5.88 2.39
CA GLY A 386 -2.92 -5.43 1.43
C GLY A 386 -2.78 -3.91 1.40
N THR A 387 -3.71 -3.18 2.04
CA THR A 387 -3.91 -1.73 1.90
C THR A 387 -3.99 -1.33 0.43
N VAL A 388 -4.87 -1.99 -0.32
CA VAL A 388 -5.00 -1.76 -1.77
C VAL A 388 -6.10 -0.80 -2.12
N GLY A 389 -7.32 -0.97 -1.62
CA GLY A 389 -8.40 -0.01 -1.85
C GLY A 389 -9.30 -0.31 -3.04
N LEU A 390 -8.98 -1.35 -3.83
CA LEU A 390 -9.94 -1.87 -4.79
C LEU A 390 -11.06 -2.58 -4.04
N SER A 391 -12.29 -2.44 -4.55
CA SER A 391 -13.47 -3.15 -4.03
C SER A 391 -14.40 -3.53 -5.18
N CYS A 392 -15.10 -4.66 -5.03
CA CYS A 392 -16.23 -5.04 -5.90
C CYS A 392 -17.55 -4.37 -5.44
N ASN A 393 -17.49 -3.09 -5.02
CA ASN A 393 -18.63 -2.34 -4.44
C ASN A 393 -19.24 -2.97 -3.18
N MET A 394 -18.41 -3.67 -2.39
CA MET A 394 -18.81 -4.30 -1.13
C MET A 394 -18.66 -3.35 0.06
N THR A 395 -17.69 -2.44 0.05
CA THR A 395 -17.36 -1.55 1.18
C THR A 395 -18.56 -0.76 1.72
N PRO A 396 -19.42 -0.15 0.87
CA PRO A 396 -20.58 0.60 1.37
C PRO A 396 -21.61 -0.29 2.08
N LYS A 397 -21.69 -1.57 1.68
CA LYS A 397 -22.67 -2.56 2.16
C LYS A 397 -22.24 -3.28 3.45
N LEU A 398 -21.04 -3.01 3.96
CA LEU A 398 -20.53 -3.64 5.18
C LEU A 398 -21.39 -3.24 6.39
N ASN A 399 -21.75 -4.21 7.23
CA ASN A 399 -22.40 -3.94 8.51
C ASN A 399 -21.38 -3.49 9.57
N PHE A 400 -21.84 -3.12 10.77
CA PHE A 400 -20.98 -2.62 11.83
C PHE A 400 -19.81 -3.56 12.18
N VAL A 401 -20.07 -4.85 12.37
CA VAL A 401 -19.05 -5.83 12.74
C VAL A 401 -18.05 -6.03 11.60
N SER A 402 -18.54 -6.18 10.38
CA SER A 402 -17.72 -6.29 9.17
C SER A 402 -16.83 -5.06 8.96
N ARG A 403 -17.34 -3.84 9.17
CA ARG A 403 -16.55 -2.60 9.09
C ARG A 403 -15.42 -2.58 10.11
N MET A 404 -15.67 -3.01 11.35
CA MET A 404 -14.63 -3.07 12.38
C MET A 404 -13.52 -4.06 12.01
N ILE A 405 -13.89 -5.22 11.46
CA ILE A 405 -12.90 -6.20 10.97
C ILE A 405 -12.04 -5.59 9.86
N VAL A 406 -12.66 -4.92 8.89
CA VAL A 406 -11.94 -4.25 7.79
C VAL A 406 -11.01 -3.14 8.31
N ILE A 407 -11.43 -2.33 9.29
CA ILE A 407 -10.57 -1.34 9.96
C ILE A 407 -9.34 -2.00 10.60
N LEU A 408 -9.55 -3.10 11.33
CA LEU A 408 -8.45 -3.84 11.95
C LEU A 408 -7.51 -4.46 10.91
N LEU A 409 -8.05 -4.96 9.80
CA LEU A 409 -7.27 -5.49 8.68
C LEU A 409 -6.42 -4.40 8.02
N MET A 410 -6.97 -3.23 7.73
CA MET A 410 -6.20 -2.09 7.17
C MET A 410 -5.06 -1.70 8.10
N TYR A 411 -5.35 -1.60 9.40
CA TYR A 411 -4.37 -1.26 10.41
C TYR A 411 -3.27 -2.35 10.54
N ALA A 412 -3.66 -3.62 10.60
CA ALA A 412 -2.73 -4.75 10.65
C ALA A 412 -1.91 -4.89 9.36
N GLY A 413 -2.49 -4.61 8.20
CA GLY A 413 -1.80 -4.60 6.91
C GLY A 413 -0.67 -3.58 6.85
N ARG A 414 -0.91 -2.39 7.42
CA ARG A 414 0.06 -1.29 7.47
C ARG A 414 1.13 -1.49 8.55
N VAL A 415 0.71 -1.78 9.77
CA VAL A 415 1.57 -1.79 10.98
C VAL A 415 2.11 -3.19 11.30
N GLY A 416 1.40 -4.23 10.88
CA GLY A 416 1.65 -5.64 11.22
C GLY A 416 2.98 -6.17 10.72
N PRO A 417 3.34 -6.03 9.42
CA PRO A 417 4.63 -6.51 8.93
C PRO A 417 5.79 -5.95 9.76
N LEU A 418 5.83 -4.62 9.98
CA LEU A 418 6.85 -3.96 10.81
C LEU A 418 6.89 -4.54 12.24
N SER A 419 5.74 -4.64 12.90
CA SER A 419 5.66 -5.12 14.29
C SER A 419 6.06 -6.59 14.44
N LEU A 420 5.59 -7.45 13.52
CA LEU A 420 5.90 -8.88 13.46
C LEU A 420 7.39 -9.10 13.26
N THR A 421 7.98 -8.30 12.37
CA THR A 421 9.39 -8.44 12.05
C THR A 421 10.28 -8.24 13.29
N MET A 422 9.90 -7.37 14.23
CA MET A 422 10.65 -7.11 15.47
C MET A 422 10.34 -8.12 16.57
N ALA A 423 9.09 -8.59 16.69
CA ALA A 423 8.75 -9.67 17.61
C ALA A 423 9.63 -10.91 17.37
N LEU A 424 9.84 -11.24 16.09
CA LEU A 424 10.72 -12.33 15.65
C LEU A 424 12.21 -12.02 15.84
N ALA A 425 12.65 -10.79 15.55
CA ALA A 425 14.05 -10.38 15.77
C ALA A 425 14.44 -10.36 17.25
N ARG A 426 13.49 -10.04 18.15
CA ARG A 426 13.72 -10.06 19.59
C ARG A 426 13.84 -11.48 20.14
N GLN A 427 13.05 -12.42 19.62
CA GLN A 427 13.22 -13.84 19.97
C GLN A 427 14.66 -14.29 19.71
N GLN A 428 15.25 -13.90 18.58
CA GLN A 428 16.64 -14.24 18.22
C GLN A 428 17.70 -13.72 19.21
N LEU A 429 17.46 -12.59 19.89
CA LEU A 429 18.37 -12.08 20.95
C LEU A 429 18.28 -12.89 22.25
N TYR A 430 17.19 -13.63 22.45
CA TYR A 430 17.01 -14.56 23.57
C TYR A 430 17.27 -16.03 23.17
N SER A 431 17.61 -16.32 21.91
CA SER A 431 17.71 -17.68 21.35
C SER A 431 19.12 -18.29 21.35
N GLU A 432 20.04 -17.85 22.20
CA GLU A 432 21.03 -18.82 22.67
C GLU A 432 20.38 -19.61 23.81
N ASP A 433 19.42 -20.48 23.44
CA ASP A 433 18.88 -21.46 24.39
C ASP A 433 20.09 -22.25 24.92
N PRO A 434 20.40 -22.16 26.23
CA PRO A 434 21.59 -22.78 26.79
C PRO A 434 21.52 -24.32 26.74
N VAL A 435 20.33 -24.85 26.45
CA VAL A 435 20.04 -26.28 26.34
C VAL A 435 19.61 -26.57 24.91
N ARG A 436 20.31 -27.49 24.25
CA ARG A 436 19.90 -28.05 22.96
C ARG A 436 19.12 -29.34 23.19
N TYR A 437 18.00 -29.48 22.50
CA TYR A 437 17.18 -30.69 22.50
C TYR A 437 17.66 -31.67 21.40
N PRO A 438 17.48 -32.98 21.58
CA PRO A 438 17.80 -33.95 20.54
C PRO A 438 16.96 -33.69 19.28
N GLU A 439 17.59 -33.77 18.11
CA GLU A 439 16.89 -33.69 16.82
C GLU A 439 16.12 -34.98 16.57
N ASP A 440 14.84 -34.87 16.23
CA ASP A 440 14.01 -36.01 15.82
C ASP A 440 13.59 -35.86 14.35
N ARG A 441 13.43 -36.99 13.67
CA ARG A 441 13.08 -37.02 12.25
C ARG A 441 11.56 -37.04 12.08
N LEU A 442 10.98 -35.86 11.90
CA LEU A 442 9.61 -35.74 11.45
C LEU A 442 9.55 -36.00 9.94
N MET A 443 8.75 -36.99 9.51
CA MET A 443 8.49 -37.20 8.09
C MET A 443 7.64 -36.05 7.54
N ILE A 444 8.17 -35.36 6.54
CA ILE A 444 7.50 -34.36 5.71
C ILE A 444 7.58 -34.86 4.26
N GLY A 445 6.49 -34.68 3.51
CA GLY A 445 6.30 -35.22 2.16
C GLY A 445 7.13 -34.56 1.07
#